data_AF-E4Z2L1-F1
#
_entry.id   AF-E4Z2L1-F1
#
_cell.length_a   1.000
_cell.length_b   1.000
_cell.length_c   1.000
_cell.angle_alpha   90.00
_cell.angle_beta   90.00
_cell.angle_gamma   90.00
#
_symmetry.space_group_name_H-M   'P 1'
#
loop_
_entity.id
_entity.type
_entity.pdbx_description
1 polymer ?
#
loop_
_entity_poly.entity_id
_entity_poly.type
_entity_poly.pdbx_seq_one_letter_code
_entity_poly.pdbx_strand_id
1 'polypeptide(L)'
;MEKTEKTSGIFATYPRSDISMAQAFANEVIGTLFLLLFVRSVTDKNNNGAPSGLEPFFIGGIVFAIGAALGVNTGYALNPAR
;
A
#
# COMPACT_ATOMS: atom_id res chain seq x y z
N MET A 1 -16.28 23.74 -8.33
CA MET A 1 -14.97 23.22 -7.91
C MET A 1 -15.07 22.26 -6.73
N GLU A 2 -15.96 22.49 -5.76
CA GLU A 2 -16.20 21.59 -4.61
C GLU A 2 -16.65 20.15 -4.97
N LYS A 3 -17.39 19.98 -6.08
CA LYS A 3 -17.91 18.65 -6.48
C LYS A 3 -16.80 17.69 -6.94
N THR A 4 -15.71 18.22 -7.50
CA THR A 4 -14.60 17.41 -8.03
C THR A 4 -13.72 16.86 -6.91
N GLU A 5 -13.51 17.60 -5.83
CA GLU A 5 -12.67 17.19 -4.69
C GLU A 5 -13.26 16.00 -3.91
N LYS A 6 -14.58 15.95 -3.75
CA LYS A 6 -15.23 14.82 -3.04
C LYS A 6 -15.14 13.51 -3.83
N THR A 7 -14.95 13.58 -5.15
CA THR A 7 -14.88 12.40 -6.03
C THR A 7 -13.48 12.04 -6.49
N SER A 8 -12.50 12.95 -6.37
CA SER A 8 -11.13 12.71 -6.84
C SER A 8 -10.45 11.56 -6.08
N GLY A 9 -10.83 11.34 -4.82
CA GLY A 9 -10.36 10.22 -3.99
C GLY A 9 -10.68 8.82 -4.51
N ILE A 10 -11.57 8.70 -5.51
CA ILE A 10 -11.84 7.44 -6.21
C ILE A 10 -10.66 7.06 -7.12
N PHE A 11 -10.02 8.06 -7.72
CA PHE A 11 -9.00 7.86 -8.75
C PHE A 11 -7.58 7.87 -8.19
N ALA A 12 -7.30 8.81 -7.28
CA ALA A 12 -6.00 8.97 -6.64
C ALA A 12 -6.14 9.02 -5.13
N THR A 13 -5.05 8.74 -4.42
CA THR A 13 -5.03 8.86 -2.96
C THR A 13 -4.54 10.24 -2.55
N TYR A 14 -5.06 10.72 -1.41
CA TYR A 14 -4.73 12.04 -0.87
C TYR A 14 -4.37 11.90 0.61
N PRO A 15 -3.38 12.67 1.10
CA PRO A 15 -3.04 12.67 2.51
C PRO A 15 -4.19 13.23 3.35
N ARG A 16 -4.30 12.74 4.59
CA ARG A 16 -5.21 13.31 5.58
C ARG A 16 -4.88 14.79 5.83
N SER A 17 -5.89 15.61 6.11
CA SER A 17 -5.75 17.07 6.21
C SER A 17 -4.89 17.56 7.38
N ASP A 18 -4.54 16.69 8.31
CA ASP A 18 -3.85 16.96 9.57
C ASP A 18 -2.45 16.33 9.65
N ILE A 19 -1.95 15.75 8.55
CA ILE A 19 -0.58 15.25 8.46
C ILE A 19 0.27 16.15 7.57
N SER A 20 1.54 16.29 7.90
CA SER A 20 2.50 17.03 7.08
C SER A 20 2.91 16.24 5.84
N MET A 21 3.38 16.94 4.80
CA MET A 21 3.89 16.30 3.58
C MET A 21 5.06 15.34 3.86
N ALA A 22 5.92 15.66 4.83
CA ALA A 22 7.02 14.79 5.24
C ALA A 22 6.50 13.48 5.87
N GLN A 23 5.45 13.55 6.68
CA GLN A 23 4.80 12.36 7.24
C GLN A 23 4.11 11.53 6.17
N ALA A 24 3.44 12.16 5.21
CA ALA A 24 2.82 11.48 4.08
C ALA A 24 3.87 10.74 3.24
N PHE A 25 5.00 11.40 2.93
CA PHE A 25 6.13 10.80 2.22
C PHE A 25 6.69 9.60 3.00
N ALA A 26 6.97 9.76 4.30
CA ALA A 26 7.47 8.66 5.12
C ALA A 26 6.50 7.47 5.17
N ASN A 27 5.18 7.74 5.25
CA ASN A 27 4.16 6.69 5.26
C ASN A 27 4.19 5.84 3.98
N GLU A 28 4.29 6.48 2.81
CA GLU A 28 4.36 5.77 1.53
C GLU A 28 5.70 5.04 1.32
N VAL A 29 6.82 5.62 1.78
CA VAL A 29 8.13 4.94 1.75
C VAL A 29 8.09 3.67 2.59
N ILE A 30 7.58 3.75 3.82
CA ILE A 30 7.51 2.61 4.74
C ILE A 30 6.52 1.55 4.21
N GLY A 31 5.35 1.98 3.72
CA GLY A 31 4.36 1.08 3.13
C GLY A 31 4.91 0.31 1.93
N THR A 32 5.58 1.01 1.01
CA THR A 32 6.16 0.41 -0.19
C THR A 32 7.34 -0.51 0.16
N LEU A 33 8.15 -0.15 1.15
CA LEU A 33 9.21 -1.00 1.66
C LEU A 33 8.65 -2.33 2.19
N PHE A 34 7.59 -2.30 3.00
CA PHE A 34 6.95 -3.52 3.49
C PHE A 34 6.34 -4.35 2.36
N LEU A 35 5.72 -3.71 1.37
CA LEU A 35 5.20 -4.41 0.20
C LEU A 35 6.32 -5.19 -0.51
N LEU A 36 7.44 -4.54 -0.81
CA LEU A 36 8.57 -5.18 -1.49
C LEU A 36 9.17 -6.33 -0.66
N LEU A 37 9.36 -6.11 0.65
CA LEU A 37 9.92 -7.12 1.54
C LEU A 37 9.02 -8.35 1.65
N PHE A 38 7.71 -8.17 1.84
CA PHE A 38 6.80 -9.29 2.02
C PHE A 38 6.48 -10.01 0.72
N VAL A 39 6.35 -9.30 -0.40
CA VAL A 39 6.21 -9.94 -1.73
C VAL A 39 7.46 -10.75 -2.04
N ARG A 40 8.66 -10.23 -1.74
CA ARG A 40 9.90 -10.99 -1.91
C ARG A 40 9.93 -12.20 -0.99
N SER A 41 9.53 -12.05 0.27
CA SER A 41 9.46 -13.16 1.24
C SER A 41 8.58 -14.31 0.75
N VAL A 42 7.42 -14.01 0.14
CA VAL A 42 6.48 -15.01 -0.39
C VAL A 42 7.02 -15.69 -1.66
N THR A 43 7.72 -14.94 -2.52
CA THR A 43 8.19 -15.43 -3.84
C THR A 43 9.60 -16.01 -3.82
N ASP A 44 10.34 -15.87 -2.72
CA ASP A 44 11.70 -16.38 -2.63
C ASP A 44 11.76 -17.89 -2.42
N LYS A 45 12.34 -18.58 -3.40
CA LYS A 45 12.54 -20.04 -3.36
C LYS A 45 13.53 -20.49 -2.28
N ASN A 46 14.37 -19.57 -1.80
CA ASN A 46 15.30 -19.83 -0.69
C ASN A 46 14.67 -19.56 0.69
N ASN A 47 13.40 -19.13 0.73
CA ASN A 47 12.65 -18.90 1.95
C ASN A 47 11.54 -19.95 2.11
N ASN A 48 10.87 -19.96 3.26
CA ASN A 48 9.60 -20.66 3.43
C ASN A 48 8.49 -19.88 2.70
N GLY A 49 8.50 -19.99 1.37
CA GLY A 49 7.54 -19.32 0.48
C GLY A 49 6.12 -19.86 0.61
N ALA A 50 5.20 -19.22 -0.11
CA ALA A 50 3.83 -19.72 -0.17
C ALA A 50 3.75 -21.09 -0.88
N PRO A 51 2.75 -21.92 -0.55
CA PRO A 51 2.43 -23.10 -1.35
C PRO A 51 2.20 -22.73 -2.81
N SER A 52 2.68 -23.56 -3.73
CA SER A 52 2.60 -23.30 -5.17
C SER A 52 1.17 -22.98 -5.61
N GLY A 53 0.99 -21.85 -6.30
CA GLY A 53 -0.30 -21.35 -6.79
C GLY A 53 -1.07 -20.48 -5.81
N LEU A 54 -0.66 -20.38 -4.54
CA LEU A 54 -1.27 -19.50 -3.54
C LEU A 54 -0.54 -18.17 -3.38
N GLU A 55 0.56 -17.93 -4.09
CA GLU A 55 1.32 -16.68 -4.05
C GLU A 55 0.43 -15.44 -4.25
N PRO A 56 -0.50 -15.40 -5.23
CA PRO A 56 -1.37 -14.23 -5.43
C PRO A 56 -2.29 -13.96 -4.23
N PHE A 57 -2.76 -15.01 -3.55
CA PHE A 57 -3.62 -14.87 -2.38
C PHE A 57 -2.86 -14.22 -1.22
N PHE A 58 -1.63 -14.68 -0.93
CA PHE A 58 -0.78 -14.08 0.11
C PHE A 58 -0.37 -12.65 -0.25
N ILE A 59 -0.05 -12.37 -1.51
CA ILE A 59 0.26 -11.01 -1.97
C ILE A 59 -0.96 -10.08 -1.78
N GLY A 60 -2.16 -10.54 -2.13
CA GLY A 60 -3.40 -9.80 -1.86
C GLY A 60 -3.63 -9.55 -0.37
N GLY A 61 -3.37 -10.56 0.46
CA GLY A 61 -3.42 -10.44 1.92
C GLY A 61 -2.42 -9.43 2.48
N ILE A 62 -1.20 -9.37 1.93
CA ILE A 62 -0.18 -8.38 2.28
C ILE A 62 -0.67 -6.97 1.96
N VAL A 63 -1.19 -6.74 0.75
CA VAL A 63 -1.73 -5.43 0.35
C VAL A 63 -2.88 -5.01 1.27
N PHE A 64 -3.78 -5.95 1.60
CA PHE A 64 -4.87 -5.71 2.55
C PHE A 64 -4.35 -5.34 3.95
N ALA A 65 -3.37 -6.09 4.48
CA ALA A 65 -2.80 -5.83 5.79
C ALA A 65 -2.10 -4.47 5.87
N ILE A 66 -1.36 -4.09 4.82
CA ILE A 66 -0.73 -2.76 4.72
C ILE A 66 -1.80 -1.66 4.65
N GLY A 67 -2.85 -1.84 3.85
CA GLY A 67 -3.97 -0.90 3.77
C GLY A 67 -4.68 -0.73 5.13
N ALA A 68 -4.90 -1.82 5.86
CA ALA A 68 -5.51 -1.78 7.18
C ALA A 68 -4.64 -1.08 8.22
N ALA A 69 -3.31 -1.25 8.16
CA ALA A 69 -2.38 -0.69 9.14
C ALA A 69 -1.96 0.77 8.84
N LEU A 70 -1.71 1.11 7.57
CA LEU A 70 -1.09 2.38 7.15
C LEU A 70 -2.00 3.23 6.25
N GLY A 71 -3.14 2.69 5.81
CA GLY A 71 -4.02 3.33 4.82
C GLY A 71 -4.73 4.59 5.30
N VAL A 72 -4.91 4.78 6.61
CA VAL A 72 -5.61 5.95 7.18
C VAL A 72 -4.89 7.27 6.90
N ASN A 73 -3.57 7.24 6.74
CA ASN A 73 -2.77 8.46 6.57
C ASN A 73 -2.78 8.98 5.13
N THR A 74 -2.61 8.10 4.15
CA THR A 74 -2.38 8.47 2.74
C THR A 74 -3.17 7.64 1.73
N GLY A 75 -4.02 6.72 2.18
CA GLY A 75 -4.77 5.83 1.29
C GLY A 75 -3.95 4.69 0.68
N TYR A 76 -2.75 4.40 1.22
CA TYR A 76 -1.87 3.31 0.81
C TYR A 76 -1.65 3.24 -0.71
N ALA A 77 -1.06 4.29 -1.30
CA ALA A 77 -0.86 4.33 -2.75
C ALA A 77 0.01 3.15 -3.21
N LEU A 78 1.16 2.94 -2.55
CA LEU A 78 2.12 1.84 -2.72
C LEU A 78 2.71 1.64 -4.13
N ASN A 79 2.09 2.20 -5.17
CA ASN A 79 2.39 2.01 -6.58
C ASN A 79 2.23 3.35 -7.32
N PRO A 80 3.29 3.91 -7.90
CA PRO A 80 3.21 5.16 -8.67
C PRO A 80 2.29 5.11 -9.91
N ALA A 81 1.96 3.91 -10.40
CA ALA A 81 1.08 3.73 -11.57
C ALA A 81 -0.41 3.63 -11.21
N ARG A 82 -0.75 3.52 -9.92
CA ARG A 82 -2.12 3.41 -9.39
C ARG A 82 -2.55 4.74 -8.78
#